data_AF-A0A316HZC1-F1
#
_entry.id   AF-A0A316HZC1-F1
#
_cell.length_a   1.000
_cell.length_b   1.000
_cell.length_c   1.000
_cell.angle_alpha   90.00
_cell.angle_beta   90.00
_cell.angle_gamma   90.00
#
_symmetry.space_group_name_H-M   'P 1'
#
loop_
_entity.id
_entity.type
_entity.pdbx_description
1 polymer ?
#
loop_
_entity_poly.entity_id
_entity_poly.type
_entity_poly.pdbx_seq_one_letter_code
_entity_poly.pdbx_strand_id
1 'polypeptide(L)'
;MVDDTFTTHSLEMAVHRNFGTTLRKTAVALVLAVSAGAALGTVPASAATVQYDVELSSRSPQRPAWNAAVAESKPRADRRCVEIYGFRARETQPVQIGGFPRGDGSWAWFMQWRCISN
;
A
#
# COMPACT_ATOMS: atom_id res chain seq x y z
N MET A 1 -43.20 -59.48 19.99
CA MET A 1 -42.69 -59.49 21.37
C MET A 1 -42.07 -58.12 21.60
N VAL A 2 -42.52 -57.44 22.64
CA VAL A 2 -42.27 -56.02 22.98
C VAL A 2 -40.89 -55.87 23.64
N ASP A 3 -40.21 -54.75 23.34
CA ASP A 3 -39.35 -53.91 24.21
C ASP A 3 -38.71 -52.88 23.24
N ASP A 4 -39.14 -51.63 23.09
CA ASP A 4 -39.28 -50.52 24.04
C ASP A 4 -37.96 -50.11 24.71
N THR A 5 -37.22 -49.18 24.09
CA THR A 5 -36.36 -48.28 24.86
C THR A 5 -36.33 -46.90 24.23
N PHE A 6 -36.97 -46.02 24.98
CA PHE A 6 -37.16 -44.60 24.83
C PHE A 6 -35.83 -43.83 24.87
N THR A 7 -35.57 -42.94 23.90
CA THR A 7 -34.63 -41.83 24.11
C THR A 7 -35.15 -40.60 23.37
N THR A 8 -35.79 -39.72 24.14
CA THR A 8 -36.19 -38.37 23.76
C THR A 8 -34.98 -37.47 23.57
N HIS A 9 -34.82 -36.86 22.39
CA HIS A 9 -34.29 -35.51 22.29
C HIS A 9 -35.10 -34.71 21.26
N SER A 10 -35.64 -33.61 21.76
CA SER A 10 -36.62 -32.74 21.14
C SER A 10 -35.98 -31.73 20.17
N LEU A 11 -36.74 -31.47 19.10
CA LEU A 11 -36.89 -30.19 18.39
C LEU A 11 -35.71 -29.68 17.56
N GLU A 12 -35.68 -30.09 16.29
CA GLU A 12 -35.20 -29.21 15.22
C GLU A 12 -36.43 -28.73 14.45
N MET A 13 -36.91 -27.53 14.81
CA MET A 13 -38.00 -26.88 14.10
C MET A 13 -37.52 -26.39 12.74
N ALA A 14 -38.12 -26.94 11.68
CA ALA A 14 -38.06 -26.37 10.35
C ALA A 14 -38.77 -24.99 10.33
N VAL A 15 -38.08 -23.96 9.85
CA VAL A 15 -38.71 -22.76 9.28
C VAL A 15 -38.20 -22.60 7.84
N HIS A 16 -39.15 -22.69 6.92
CA HIS A 16 -38.95 -22.61 5.47
C HIS A 16 -39.23 -21.17 4.97
N ARG A 17 -38.54 -20.81 3.86
CA ARG A 17 -38.84 -19.70 2.89
C ARG A 17 -38.39 -18.29 3.32
N ASN A 18 -37.82 -17.40 2.49
CA ASN A 18 -37.90 -17.13 1.05
C ASN A 18 -36.68 -16.30 0.56
N PHE A 19 -36.37 -16.43 -0.73
CA PHE A 19 -35.85 -15.45 -1.71
C PHE A 19 -34.90 -14.30 -1.29
N GLY A 20 -33.79 -14.17 -2.02
CA GLY A 20 -33.17 -12.85 -2.25
C GLY A 20 -31.66 -12.86 -2.45
N THR A 21 -31.23 -12.84 -3.71
CA THR A 21 -30.01 -12.20 -4.25
C THR A 21 -29.03 -11.62 -3.20
N THR A 22 -27.98 -12.36 -2.85
CA THR A 22 -26.86 -11.80 -2.08
C THR A 22 -25.66 -11.59 -3.01
N LEU A 23 -25.46 -10.32 -3.33
CA LEU A 23 -24.42 -9.70 -4.15
C LEU A 23 -23.06 -10.38 -4.06
N ARG A 24 -22.52 -10.82 -5.21
CA ARG A 24 -21.06 -10.92 -5.42
C ARG A 24 -20.45 -9.52 -5.30
N LYS A 25 -20.09 -9.13 -4.09
CA LYS A 25 -19.08 -8.09 -3.85
C LYS A 25 -17.78 -8.81 -3.53
N THR A 26 -17.01 -9.09 -4.56
CA THR A 26 -15.57 -9.35 -4.45
C THR A 26 -14.91 -8.09 -3.89
N ALA A 27 -14.98 -7.94 -2.58
CA ALA A 27 -14.17 -6.98 -1.85
C ALA A 27 -12.75 -7.53 -1.87
N VAL A 28 -11.96 -7.04 -2.83
CA VAL A 28 -10.51 -7.17 -2.82
C VAL A 28 -10.02 -6.43 -1.57
N ALA A 29 -9.86 -7.17 -0.48
CA ALA A 29 -9.21 -6.68 0.72
C ALA A 29 -7.72 -6.51 0.38
N LEU A 30 -7.36 -5.28 -0.02
CA LEU A 30 -5.98 -4.84 -0.03
C LEU A 30 -5.48 -4.94 1.42
N VAL A 31 -4.63 -5.92 1.70
CA VAL A 31 -4.03 -6.12 3.02
C VAL A 31 -3.11 -4.92 3.28
N LEU A 32 -3.65 -3.92 3.98
CA LEU A 32 -2.87 -2.88 4.65
C LEU A 32 -2.12 -3.56 5.78
N ALA A 33 -0.91 -4.03 5.50
CA ALA A 33 0.04 -4.47 6.52
C ALA A 33 0.55 -3.23 7.29
N VAL A 34 -0.30 -2.67 8.15
CA VAL A 34 0.09 -1.70 9.18
C VAL A 34 0.46 -2.52 10.41
N SER A 35 1.66 -3.09 10.40
CA SER A 35 2.30 -3.55 11.63
C SER A 35 2.78 -2.32 12.40
N ALA A 36 1.96 -1.82 13.31
CA ALA A 36 2.40 -0.89 14.35
C ALA A 36 1.95 -1.44 15.71
N GLY A 37 2.51 -2.59 16.05
CA GLY A 37 2.47 -3.12 17.39
C GLY A 37 3.35 -2.28 18.32
N ALA A 38 2.68 -1.68 19.30
CA ALA A 38 3.07 -1.60 20.70
C ALA A 38 4.11 -0.56 21.18
N ALA A 39 3.74 -0.03 22.35
CA ALA A 39 4.56 0.22 23.52
C ALA A 39 5.28 1.56 23.66
N LEU A 40 4.76 2.35 24.60
CA LEU A 40 5.52 3.28 25.44
C LEU A 40 6.72 2.53 26.04
N GLY A 41 7.88 2.70 25.44
CA GLY A 41 9.14 2.14 25.88
C GLY A 41 10.21 2.68 24.94
N THR A 42 11.33 3.14 25.48
CA THR A 42 12.41 3.81 24.74
C THR A 42 12.95 2.93 23.61
N VAL A 43 12.34 3.01 22.42
CA VAL A 43 12.90 2.47 21.19
C VAL A 43 14.05 3.39 20.81
N PRO A 44 15.28 2.90 20.57
CA PRO A 44 16.31 3.74 19.99
C PRO A 44 15.69 4.39 18.75
N ALA A 45 15.89 5.71 18.57
CA ALA A 45 15.51 6.41 17.36
C ALA A 45 16.30 5.79 16.20
N SER A 46 15.79 4.69 15.67
CA SER A 46 16.34 4.03 14.51
C SER A 46 15.82 4.77 13.31
N ALA A 47 16.75 5.28 12.51
CA ALA A 47 16.45 5.94 11.25
C ALA A 47 15.58 5.01 10.40
N ALA A 48 14.33 5.39 10.17
CA ALA A 48 13.46 4.71 9.24
C ALA A 48 13.77 5.22 7.83
N THR A 49 13.70 4.32 6.86
CA THR A 49 13.87 4.69 5.44
C THR A 49 12.67 4.24 4.63
N VAL A 50 12.21 5.11 3.75
CA VAL A 50 11.15 4.82 2.78
C VAL A 50 11.61 5.20 1.38
N GLN A 51 11.24 4.39 0.39
CA GLN A 51 11.45 4.71 -1.02
C GLN A 51 10.11 5.00 -1.69
N TYR A 52 10.09 5.99 -2.57
CA TYR A 52 8.93 6.36 -3.35
C TYR A 52 9.35 6.97 -4.68
N ASP A 53 8.44 6.91 -5.64
CA ASP A 53 8.67 7.38 -7.00
C ASP A 53 8.02 8.75 -7.21
N VAL A 54 8.73 9.63 -7.93
CA VAL A 54 8.23 10.92 -8.38
C VAL A 54 8.23 10.93 -9.90
N GLU A 55 7.06 11.05 -10.50
CA GLU A 55 6.89 11.09 -11.95
C GLU A 55 7.53 12.34 -12.57
N LEU A 56 8.26 12.15 -13.66
CA LEU A 56 8.91 13.20 -14.44
C LEU A 56 8.00 13.70 -15.56
N SER A 57 8.22 14.94 -15.97
CA SER A 57 7.45 15.62 -17.02
C SER A 57 7.69 15.06 -18.43
N SER A 58 8.88 14.51 -18.69
CA SER A 58 9.24 13.96 -19.99
C SER A 58 8.35 12.78 -20.37
N ARG A 59 7.84 12.82 -21.60
CA ARG A 59 7.06 11.75 -22.24
C ARG A 59 7.84 11.04 -23.35
N SER A 60 9.07 11.48 -23.63
CA SER A 60 9.90 10.97 -24.72
C SER A 60 10.38 9.54 -24.47
N PRO A 61 10.54 8.69 -25.49
CA PRO A 61 11.25 7.41 -25.36
C PRO A 61 12.70 7.53 -24.89
N GLN A 62 13.31 8.71 -25.05
CA GLN A 62 14.66 8.95 -24.56
C GLN A 62 14.65 9.12 -23.03
N ARG A 63 15.50 8.33 -22.36
CA ARG A 63 15.72 8.42 -20.92
C ARG A 63 16.17 9.84 -20.53
N PRO A 64 15.50 10.52 -19.57
CA PRO A 64 15.91 11.82 -19.07
C PRO A 64 17.32 11.78 -18.49
N ALA A 65 18.07 12.86 -18.69
CA ALA A 65 19.38 13.03 -18.07
C ALA A 65 19.23 13.05 -16.54
N TRP A 66 20.16 12.39 -15.84
CA TRP A 66 20.12 12.23 -14.39
C TRP A 66 19.92 13.55 -13.63
N ASN A 67 20.81 14.52 -13.87
CA ASN A 67 20.77 15.80 -13.17
C ASN A 67 19.49 16.60 -13.44
N ALA A 68 18.96 16.53 -14.67
CA ALA A 68 17.71 17.19 -15.02
C ALA A 68 16.53 16.56 -14.28
N ALA A 69 16.48 15.23 -14.21
CA ALA A 69 15.45 14.50 -13.49
C ALA A 69 15.52 14.75 -11.96
N VAL A 70 16.73 14.82 -11.38
CA VAL A 70 16.92 15.19 -9.97
C VAL A 70 16.41 16.61 -9.72
N ALA A 71 16.82 17.58 -10.53
CA ALA A 71 16.42 18.98 -10.37
C ALA A 71 14.89 19.16 -10.49
N GLU A 72 14.25 18.48 -11.44
CA GLU A 72 12.80 18.56 -11.65
C GLU A 72 11.99 17.93 -10.50
N SER A 73 12.46 16.80 -9.97
CA SER A 73 11.69 16.01 -9.00
C SER A 73 12.01 16.33 -7.53
N LYS A 74 13.17 16.92 -7.23
CA LYS A 74 13.62 17.19 -5.86
C LYS A 74 12.61 17.98 -5.02
N PRO A 75 12.01 19.09 -5.46
CA PRO A 75 11.06 19.84 -4.63
C PRO A 75 9.79 19.06 -4.28
N ARG A 76 9.38 18.12 -5.14
CA ARG A 76 8.26 17.21 -4.87
C ARG A 76 8.70 16.10 -3.91
N ALA A 77 9.90 15.57 -4.10
CA ALA A 77 10.46 14.56 -3.22
C ALA A 77 10.67 15.08 -1.79
N ASP A 78 11.24 16.27 -1.62
CA ASP A 78 11.49 16.87 -0.31
C ASP A 78 10.18 17.11 0.45
N ARG A 79 9.14 17.64 -0.23
CA ARG A 79 7.80 17.80 0.36
C ARG A 79 7.20 16.46 0.79
N ARG A 80 7.32 15.43 -0.06
CA ARG A 80 6.84 14.08 0.25
C ARG A 80 7.55 13.48 1.47
N CYS A 81 8.85 13.72 1.62
CA CYS A 81 9.61 13.27 2.78
C CYS A 81 9.10 13.92 4.08
N VAL A 82 8.81 15.22 4.04
CA VAL A 82 8.21 15.95 5.16
C VAL A 82 6.77 15.48 5.42
N GLU A 83 5.98 15.15 4.40
CA GLU A 83 4.65 14.55 4.59
C GLU A 83 4.71 13.20 5.30
N ILE A 84 5.75 12.39 5.04
CA ILE A 84 5.89 11.04 5.61
C ILE A 84 6.42 11.09 7.05
N TYR A 85 7.50 11.85 7.31
CA TYR A 85 8.18 11.85 8.61
C TYR A 85 8.02 13.14 9.41
N GLY A 86 7.38 14.18 8.88
CA GLY A 86 7.23 15.48 9.54
C GLY A 86 8.57 16.07 9.95
N PHE A 87 8.67 16.54 11.20
CA PHE A 87 9.91 17.06 11.79
C PHE A 87 11.04 16.03 11.91
N ARG A 88 10.75 14.73 11.73
CA ARG A 88 11.77 13.68 11.73
C ARG A 88 12.42 13.48 10.36
N ALA A 89 11.92 14.12 9.30
CA ALA A 89 12.54 14.05 7.98
C ALA A 89 13.95 14.64 8.03
N ARG A 90 14.97 13.84 7.71
CA ARG A 90 16.38 14.24 7.76
C ARG A 90 16.94 14.52 6.38
N GLU A 91 16.72 13.59 5.45
CA GLU A 91 17.35 13.64 4.14
C GLU A 91 16.46 13.01 3.07
N THR A 92 16.56 13.53 1.85
CA THR A 92 15.93 12.97 0.65
C THR A 92 17.00 12.76 -0.43
N GLN A 93 17.29 11.50 -0.74
CA GLN A 93 18.36 11.06 -1.66
C GLN A 93 17.78 10.49 -2.96
N PRO A 94 18.30 10.85 -4.14
CA PRO A 94 17.89 10.23 -5.39
C PRO A 94 18.53 8.83 -5.49
N VAL A 95 17.77 7.83 -5.92
CA VAL A 95 18.20 6.42 -5.97
C VAL A 95 18.43 5.97 -7.40
N GLN A 96 17.41 6.06 -8.25
CA GLN A 96 17.47 5.62 -9.63
C GLN A 96 16.41 6.29 -10.50
N ILE A 97 16.59 6.25 -11.81
CA ILE A 97 15.55 6.61 -12.78
C ILE A 97 14.99 5.31 -13.36
N GLY A 98 13.69 5.14 -13.24
CA GLY A 98 12.94 4.08 -13.90
C GLY A 98 12.02 4.64 -14.97
N GLY A 99 11.57 3.77 -15.86
CA GLY A 99 10.53 4.12 -16.81
C GLY A 99 9.94 2.93 -17.54
N PHE A 100 8.75 3.13 -18.09
CA PHE A 100 8.03 2.14 -18.87
C PHE A 100 7.22 2.80 -20.00
N PRO A 101 6.99 2.11 -21.13
CA PRO A 101 6.10 2.59 -22.18
C PRO A 101 4.65 2.58 -21.70
N ARG A 102 3.86 3.61 -22.04
CA ARG A 102 2.45 3.71 -21.65
C ARG A 102 1.46 3.05 -22.60
N GLY A 103 1.90 2.67 -23.80
CA GLY A 103 1.05 2.07 -24.84
C GLY A 103 0.38 3.09 -25.78
N ASP A 104 0.44 4.39 -25.47
CA ASP A 104 -0.01 5.50 -26.32
C ASP A 104 1.12 6.10 -27.18
N GLY A 105 2.27 5.41 -27.25
CA GLY A 105 3.50 5.92 -27.86
C GLY A 105 4.33 6.83 -26.94
N SER A 106 3.83 7.16 -25.74
CA SER A 106 4.57 7.93 -24.74
C SER A 106 5.26 7.05 -23.69
N TRP A 107 6.18 7.65 -22.96
CA TRP A 107 6.91 7.01 -21.85
C TRP A 107 6.55 7.61 -20.50
N ALA A 108 6.46 6.75 -19.50
CA ALA A 108 6.39 7.09 -18.09
C ALA A 108 7.79 7.07 -17.52
N TRP A 109 8.33 8.23 -17.16
CA TRP A 109 9.60 8.31 -16.43
C TRP A 109 9.34 8.70 -14.99
N PHE A 110 10.12 8.14 -14.08
CA PHE A 110 10.07 8.47 -12.66
C PHE A 110 11.47 8.46 -12.07
N MET A 111 11.70 9.38 -11.13
CA MET A 111 12.85 9.35 -10.25
C MET A 111 12.43 8.70 -8.94
N GLN A 112 13.11 7.62 -8.58
CA GLN A 112 12.98 7.01 -7.28
C GLN A 112 13.81 7.78 -6.26
N TRP A 113 13.19 8.10 -5.14
CA TRP A 113 13.78 8.83 -4.03
C TRP A 113 13.73 7.99 -2.77
N ARG A 114 14.72 8.18 -1.91
CA ARG A 114 14.78 7.63 -0.56
C ARG A 114 14.69 8.76 0.44
N CYS A 115 13.72 8.68 1.32
CA CYS A 115 13.60 9.57 2.48
C CYS A 115 14.10 8.84 3.72
N ILE A 116 14.92 9.52 4.52
CA ILE A 116 15.55 8.99 5.72
C ILE A 116 15.06 9.82 6.91
N SER A 117 14.58 9.16 7.98
CA SER A 117 14.23 9.81 9.24
C SER A 117 15.42 9.89 10.20
N ASN A 118 15.34 10.81 11.16
CA ASN A 118 16.11 10.74 12.40
C ASN A 118 15.67 9.57 13.27
#